data_AF-A0A3M2C3W3-F1
#
_entry.id   AF-A0A3M2C3W3-F1
#
_cell.length_a   1.000
_cell.length_b   1.000
_cell.length_c   1.000
_cell.angle_alpha   90.00
_cell.angle_beta   90.00
_cell.angle_gamma   90.00
#
_symmetry.space_group_name_H-M   'P 1'
#
loop_
_entity.id
_entity.type
_entity.pdbx_description
1 polymer ?
#
loop_
_entity_poly.entity_id
_entity_poly.type
_entity_poly.pdbx_seq_one_letter_code
_entity_poly.pdbx_strand_id
1 'polypeptide(L)'
;MIGEIAALEAATFGGSPTRHTLVDGKLIGRFGRKAAAINLLHQTMNAYLQDMGLTTDLFNRDLLHAGVGNFAEDGVPDPEIPSSELNAVVFYLKTLRVPLRRDLDDPDVRDGEVIFEQIGCAKCHVPTLRTGPSEIAPLDRVTFHPYTDLLLHDMGPELDDGYTEGRAATSEWRTTPLWGLGLSEEFQGGIAFYMHDGRARSLREAIELHGGEGSASRAAFRGLSAEDQERLLAFLRSL
;
A
#
# COMPACT_ATOMS: atom_id res chain seq x y z
N MET A 1 15.59 -11.24 -13.53
CA MET A 1 14.26 -11.04 -12.91
C MET A 1 13.83 -9.57 -12.85
N ILE A 2 14.35 -8.71 -11.94
CA ILE A 2 13.86 -7.31 -11.86
C ILE A 2 14.14 -6.49 -13.14
N GLY A 3 15.31 -6.72 -13.78
CA GLY A 3 15.62 -6.12 -15.09
C GLY A 3 14.69 -6.57 -16.23
N GLU A 4 14.15 -7.80 -16.15
CA GLU A 4 13.19 -8.33 -17.14
C GLU A 4 11.79 -7.75 -16.91
N ILE A 5 11.39 -7.54 -15.65
CA ILE A 5 10.14 -6.86 -15.29
C ILE A 5 10.13 -5.40 -15.81
N ALA A 6 11.26 -4.70 -15.66
CA ALA A 6 11.40 -3.33 -16.16
C ALA A 6 11.43 -3.26 -17.71
N ALA A 7 12.03 -4.25 -18.36
CA ALA A 7 12.02 -4.37 -19.82
C ALA A 7 10.63 -4.72 -20.37
N LEU A 8 9.83 -5.51 -19.62
CA LEU A 8 8.49 -5.88 -20.04
C LEU A 8 7.48 -4.74 -19.87
N GLU A 9 7.56 -3.92 -18.81
CA GLU A 9 6.68 -2.72 -18.75
C GLU A 9 6.90 -1.81 -19.98
N ALA A 10 8.16 -1.68 -20.43
CA ALA A 10 8.51 -0.93 -21.63
C ALA A 10 7.96 -1.55 -22.93
N ALA A 11 8.03 -2.88 -23.05
CA ALA A 11 7.49 -3.61 -24.21
C ALA A 11 5.95 -3.62 -24.24
N THR A 12 5.32 -3.64 -23.07
CA THR A 12 3.88 -3.79 -22.88
C THR A 12 3.11 -2.48 -23.08
N PHE A 13 3.61 -1.37 -22.54
CA PHE A 13 2.88 -0.09 -22.58
C PHE A 13 3.43 0.88 -23.63
N GLY A 14 4.53 0.53 -24.30
CA GLY A 14 5.21 1.42 -25.25
C GLY A 14 5.97 2.55 -24.54
N GLY A 15 7.17 2.86 -25.04
CA GLY A 15 8.02 3.92 -24.50
C GLY A 15 9.08 3.45 -23.51
N SER A 16 9.98 4.37 -23.12
CA SER A 16 10.98 4.09 -22.09
C SER A 16 10.26 3.81 -20.76
N PRO A 17 10.73 2.88 -19.91
CA PRO A 17 10.15 2.65 -18.60
C PRO A 17 10.36 3.89 -17.72
N THR A 18 9.47 4.88 -17.85
CA THR A 18 9.65 6.23 -17.26
C THR A 18 9.34 6.26 -15.76
N ARG A 19 8.81 5.17 -15.19
CA ARG A 19 8.38 5.09 -13.78
C ARG A 19 9.27 4.22 -12.90
N HIS A 20 10.19 3.48 -13.52
CA HIS A 20 11.25 2.74 -12.88
C HIS A 20 12.40 3.68 -12.56
N THR A 21 12.21 4.53 -11.55
CA THR A 21 13.25 5.44 -11.09
C THR A 21 14.43 4.61 -10.58
N LEU A 22 15.51 4.57 -11.36
CA LEU A 22 16.79 4.08 -10.90
C LEU A 22 17.40 5.16 -9.99
N VAL A 23 17.59 4.82 -8.73
CA VAL A 23 18.33 5.62 -7.76
C VAL A 23 19.59 4.83 -7.41
N ASP A 24 20.76 5.39 -7.74
CA ASP A 24 22.05 4.74 -7.55
C ASP A 24 22.11 3.30 -8.12
N GLY A 25 21.58 3.12 -9.33
CA GLY A 25 21.54 1.83 -10.03
C GLY A 25 20.54 0.82 -9.46
N LYS A 26 19.69 1.22 -8.51
CA LYS A 26 18.67 0.37 -7.88
C LYS A 26 17.27 0.85 -8.23
N LEU A 27 16.37 -0.10 -8.47
CA LEU A 27 14.95 0.20 -8.66
C LEU A 27 14.27 0.41 -7.31
N ILE A 28 13.46 1.46 -7.23
CA ILE A 28 12.68 1.78 -6.04
C ILE A 28 11.41 0.94 -6.00
N GLY A 29 11.21 0.26 -4.89
CA GLY A 29 10.00 -0.46 -4.55
C GLY A 29 8.86 0.47 -4.13
N ARG A 30 7.61 0.10 -4.42
CA ARG A 30 6.43 0.97 -4.29
C ARG A 30 5.18 0.27 -3.75
N PHE A 31 5.01 -1.02 -4.03
CA PHE A 31 3.80 -1.80 -3.75
C PHE A 31 4.08 -2.96 -2.80
N GLY A 32 3.02 -3.45 -2.14
CA GLY A 32 3.11 -4.38 -1.02
C GLY A 32 3.25 -3.68 0.33
N ARG A 33 3.28 -4.47 1.41
CA ARG A 33 3.39 -3.98 2.79
C ARG A 33 4.79 -3.46 3.11
N LYS A 34 5.83 -4.07 2.53
CA LYS A 34 7.24 -3.67 2.66
C LYS A 34 7.83 -3.10 1.37
N ALA A 35 6.97 -2.57 0.49
CA ALA A 35 7.34 -1.94 -0.77
C ALA A 35 8.13 -2.86 -1.75
N ALA A 36 8.03 -4.20 -1.66
CA ALA A 36 8.85 -5.11 -2.46
C ALA A 36 8.62 -5.02 -3.99
N ALA A 37 7.40 -4.69 -4.43
CA ALA A 37 7.07 -4.62 -5.84
C ALA A 37 7.29 -3.21 -6.42
N ILE A 38 7.90 -3.12 -7.60
CA ILE A 38 8.35 -1.85 -8.21
C ILE A 38 7.26 -1.09 -8.98
N ASN A 39 6.24 -1.81 -9.44
CA ASN A 39 5.08 -1.28 -10.17
C ASN A 39 3.87 -2.22 -10.00
N LEU A 40 2.71 -1.83 -10.51
CA LEU A 40 1.50 -2.64 -10.46
C LEU A 40 1.63 -3.94 -11.27
N LEU A 41 2.37 -3.94 -12.39
CA LEU A 41 2.60 -5.16 -13.17
C LEU A 41 3.32 -6.23 -12.34
N HIS A 42 4.41 -5.87 -11.66
CA HIS A 42 5.13 -6.75 -10.74
C HIS A 42 4.23 -7.24 -9.61
N GLN A 43 3.47 -6.32 -8.98
CA GLN A 43 2.55 -6.69 -7.90
C GLN A 43 1.47 -7.68 -8.37
N THR A 44 0.89 -7.46 -9.55
CA THR A 44 -0.16 -8.32 -10.11
C THR A 44 0.38 -9.69 -10.49
N MET A 45 1.55 -9.77 -11.14
CA MET A 45 2.18 -11.06 -11.46
C MET A 45 2.57 -11.84 -10.20
N ASN A 46 3.07 -11.15 -9.17
CA ASN A 46 3.35 -11.80 -7.88
C ASN A 46 2.07 -12.35 -7.27
N ALA A 47 0.96 -11.60 -7.28
CA ALA A 47 -0.31 -12.08 -6.73
C ALA A 47 -0.86 -13.29 -7.52
N TYR A 48 -0.81 -13.25 -8.85
CA TYR A 48 -1.20 -14.40 -9.68
C TYR A 48 -0.41 -15.65 -9.29
N LEU A 49 0.93 -15.57 -9.25
CA LEU A 49 1.74 -16.75 -8.98
C LEU A 49 1.71 -17.16 -7.50
N GLN A 50 1.99 -16.24 -6.58
CA GLN A 50 2.24 -16.54 -5.17
C GLN A 50 0.96 -16.76 -4.37
N ASP A 51 -0.14 -16.08 -4.72
CA ASP A 51 -1.39 -16.16 -3.96
C ASP A 51 -2.41 -17.08 -4.64
N MET A 52 -2.49 -17.04 -5.98
CA MET A 52 -3.48 -17.80 -6.76
C MET A 52 -2.92 -19.06 -7.42
N GLY A 53 -1.61 -19.19 -7.56
CA GLY A 53 -0.97 -20.31 -8.26
C GLY A 53 -1.16 -20.27 -9.78
N LEU A 54 -1.27 -19.08 -10.38
CA LEU A 54 -1.46 -18.89 -11.82
C LEU A 54 -0.21 -18.29 -12.44
N THR A 55 0.25 -18.88 -13.53
CA THR A 55 1.41 -18.42 -14.27
C THR A 55 1.04 -17.35 -15.30
N THR A 56 2.03 -16.55 -15.68
CA THR A 56 1.92 -15.48 -16.68
C THR A 56 3.08 -15.60 -17.66
N ASP A 57 3.04 -14.92 -18.79
CA ASP A 57 4.12 -14.98 -19.80
C ASP A 57 5.54 -14.72 -19.23
N LEU A 58 5.67 -13.95 -18.14
CA LEU A 58 6.95 -13.70 -17.47
C LEU A 58 7.25 -14.64 -16.31
N PHE A 59 6.23 -15.02 -15.55
CA PHE A 59 6.32 -15.97 -14.46
C PHE A 59 5.62 -17.24 -14.92
N ASN A 60 6.26 -17.96 -15.84
CA ASN A 60 5.67 -19.03 -16.66
C ASN A 60 5.93 -20.43 -16.11
N ARG A 61 6.14 -20.53 -14.80
CA ARG A 61 6.36 -21.79 -14.10
C ARG A 61 5.67 -21.72 -12.76
N ASP A 62 5.01 -22.82 -12.44
CA ASP A 62 4.43 -23.04 -11.12
C ASP A 62 5.44 -22.89 -9.98
N LEU A 63 4.88 -22.71 -8.78
CA LEU A 63 5.66 -22.72 -7.56
C LEU A 63 6.20 -24.11 -7.26
N LEU A 64 7.38 -24.16 -6.64
CA LEU A 64 7.90 -25.39 -6.08
C LEU A 64 7.07 -25.80 -4.86
N HIS A 65 6.52 -27.01 -4.88
CA HIS A 65 5.89 -27.58 -3.70
C HIS A 65 6.95 -28.23 -2.80
N ALA A 66 7.33 -27.54 -1.73
CA ALA A 66 8.40 -27.97 -0.82
C ALA A 66 8.19 -29.37 -0.21
N GLY A 67 6.94 -29.80 -0.03
CA GLY A 67 6.61 -31.13 0.52
C GLY A 67 6.89 -32.31 -0.41
N VAL A 68 6.95 -32.10 -1.73
CA VAL A 68 7.24 -33.14 -2.74
C VAL A 68 8.53 -32.86 -3.52
N GLY A 69 9.11 -31.66 -3.38
CA GLY A 69 10.37 -31.29 -4.05
C GLY A 69 10.24 -31.15 -5.56
N ASN A 70 9.03 -30.95 -6.07
CA ASN A 70 8.75 -30.72 -7.49
C ASN A 70 7.87 -29.49 -7.68
N PHE A 71 7.77 -28.99 -8.92
CA PHE A 71 6.80 -27.95 -9.27
C PHE A 71 5.38 -28.45 -9.00
N ALA A 72 4.51 -27.55 -8.55
CA ALA A 72 3.11 -27.82 -8.26
C ALA A 72 2.28 -27.95 -9.56
N GLU A 73 2.82 -28.66 -10.55
CA GLU A 73 2.20 -28.86 -11.87
C GLU A 73 0.76 -29.35 -11.68
N ASP A 74 -0.18 -28.57 -12.19
CA ASP A 74 -1.61 -28.85 -12.09
C ASP A 74 -2.16 -29.51 -13.37
N GLY A 75 -1.32 -29.64 -14.40
CA GLY A 75 -1.65 -30.21 -15.70
C GLY A 75 -2.34 -29.23 -16.65
N VAL A 76 -2.39 -27.95 -16.31
CA VAL A 76 -2.86 -26.86 -17.16
C VAL A 76 -1.69 -26.32 -17.99
N PRO A 77 -1.88 -25.98 -19.28
CA PRO A 77 -0.81 -25.41 -20.08
C PRO A 77 -0.42 -23.99 -19.65
N ASP A 78 0.87 -23.80 -19.39
CA ASP A 78 1.44 -22.49 -19.10
C ASP A 78 1.67 -21.61 -20.36
N PRO A 79 1.48 -20.29 -20.27
CA PRO A 79 0.91 -19.60 -19.13
C PRO A 79 -0.63 -19.65 -19.10
N GLU A 80 -1.23 -19.73 -17.91
CA GLU A 80 -2.68 -19.67 -17.77
C GLU A 80 -3.22 -18.26 -18.02
N ILE A 81 -2.45 -17.23 -17.63
CA ILE A 81 -2.83 -15.83 -17.81
C ILE A 81 -2.04 -15.21 -18.96
N PRO A 82 -2.68 -14.96 -20.12
CA PRO A 82 -2.01 -14.31 -21.23
C PRO A 82 -1.75 -12.83 -20.93
N SER A 83 -0.68 -12.26 -21.51
CA SER A 83 -0.30 -10.85 -21.33
C SER A 83 -1.46 -9.87 -21.55
N SER A 84 -2.36 -10.13 -22.50
CA SER A 84 -3.52 -9.26 -22.75
C SER A 84 -4.43 -9.11 -21.54
N GLU A 85 -4.67 -10.21 -20.81
CA GLU A 85 -5.51 -10.21 -19.61
C GLU A 85 -4.79 -9.54 -18.44
N LEU A 86 -3.52 -9.90 -18.23
CA LEU A 86 -2.66 -9.25 -17.24
C LEU A 86 -2.62 -7.72 -17.43
N ASN A 87 -2.49 -7.25 -18.68
CA ASN A 87 -2.45 -5.83 -19.00
C ASN A 87 -3.80 -5.14 -18.75
N ALA A 88 -4.91 -5.81 -19.02
CA ALA A 88 -6.25 -5.30 -18.73
C ALA A 88 -6.45 -5.11 -17.21
N VAL A 89 -6.00 -6.06 -16.39
CA VAL A 89 -6.03 -5.95 -14.93
C VAL A 89 -5.14 -4.82 -14.42
N VAL A 90 -3.90 -4.71 -14.93
CA VAL A 90 -3.00 -3.62 -14.56
C VAL A 90 -3.56 -2.25 -14.95
N PHE A 91 -4.18 -2.12 -16.13
CA PHE A 91 -4.84 -0.89 -16.56
C PHE A 91 -6.05 -0.55 -15.68
N TYR A 92 -6.88 -1.54 -15.35
CA TYR A 92 -7.99 -1.38 -14.42
C TYR A 92 -7.49 -0.85 -13.06
N LEU A 93 -6.47 -1.48 -12.46
CA LEU A 93 -5.89 -1.04 -11.19
C LEU A 93 -5.32 0.39 -11.25
N LYS A 94 -4.67 0.77 -12.36
CA LYS A 94 -4.16 2.14 -12.58
C LYS A 94 -5.29 3.18 -12.60
N THR A 95 -6.48 2.81 -13.04
CA THR A 95 -7.61 3.73 -13.27
C THR A 95 -8.72 3.62 -12.25
N LEU A 96 -8.59 2.71 -11.28
CA LEU A 96 -9.57 2.51 -10.23
C LEU A 96 -9.63 3.75 -9.34
N ARG A 97 -10.84 4.30 -9.19
CA ARG A 97 -11.07 5.49 -8.40
C ARG A 97 -10.94 5.18 -6.91
N VAL A 98 -10.29 6.06 -6.18
CA VAL A 98 -10.19 5.98 -4.71
C VAL A 98 -11.52 6.36 -4.06
N PRO A 99 -11.82 5.82 -2.86
CA PRO A 99 -12.97 6.27 -2.08
C PRO A 99 -12.93 7.78 -1.82
N LEU A 100 -14.09 8.42 -1.81
CA LEU A 100 -14.21 9.84 -1.51
C LEU A 100 -14.16 10.08 0.00
N ARG A 101 -13.45 11.13 0.41
CA ARG A 101 -13.54 11.69 1.76
C ARG A 101 -14.97 12.16 2.02
N ARG A 102 -15.44 11.97 3.25
CA ARG A 102 -16.80 12.24 3.71
C ARG A 102 -16.80 13.41 4.71
N ASP A 103 -17.98 13.95 5.01
CA ASP A 103 -18.21 14.86 6.15
C ASP A 103 -17.29 16.11 6.22
N LEU A 104 -16.94 16.70 5.06
CA LEU A 104 -15.98 17.80 4.96
C LEU A 104 -16.40 19.10 5.68
N ASP A 105 -17.71 19.30 5.86
CA ASP A 105 -18.27 20.48 6.50
C ASP A 105 -18.47 20.30 8.02
N ASP A 106 -18.22 19.09 8.55
CA ASP A 106 -18.31 18.81 9.97
C ASP A 106 -17.15 19.51 10.73
N PRO A 107 -17.44 20.36 11.73
CA PRO A 107 -16.41 21.04 12.50
C PRO A 107 -15.45 20.08 13.20
N ASP A 108 -15.92 18.94 13.71
CA ASP A 108 -15.07 17.97 14.41
C ASP A 108 -14.10 17.29 13.45
N VAL A 109 -14.52 17.03 12.20
CA VAL A 109 -13.65 16.49 11.14
C VAL A 109 -12.55 17.49 10.75
N ARG A 110 -12.89 18.78 10.68
CA ARG A 110 -11.92 19.85 10.34
C ARG A 110 -10.92 20.07 11.46
N ASP A 111 -11.40 20.14 12.70
CA ASP A 111 -10.53 20.27 13.89
C ASP A 111 -9.66 19.02 14.06
N GLY A 112 -10.19 17.82 13.78
CA GLY A 112 -9.46 16.57 13.78
C GLY A 112 -8.30 16.53 12.78
N GLU A 113 -8.48 17.09 11.59
CA GLU A 113 -7.40 17.22 10.59
C GLU A 113 -6.29 18.16 11.07
N VAL A 114 -6.66 19.26 11.73
CA VAL A 114 -5.68 20.17 12.35
C VAL A 114 -4.90 19.47 13.46
N ILE A 115 -5.59 18.71 14.32
CA ILE A 115 -4.95 17.92 15.38
C ILE A 115 -4.00 16.88 14.78
N PHE A 116 -4.40 16.19 13.71
CA PHE A 116 -3.59 15.20 13.01
C PHE A 116 -2.23 15.77 12.56
N GLU A 117 -2.22 16.99 12.03
CA GLU A 117 -0.98 17.69 11.69
C GLU A 117 -0.18 18.08 12.94
N GLN A 118 -0.84 18.66 13.95
CA GLN A 118 -0.20 19.18 15.17
C GLN A 118 0.51 18.10 16.00
N ILE A 119 -0.09 16.91 16.12
CA ILE A 119 0.49 15.80 16.90
C ILE A 119 1.54 15.01 16.11
N GLY A 120 1.77 15.38 14.84
CA GLY A 120 2.83 14.81 14.01
C GLY A 120 2.47 13.56 13.24
N CYS A 121 1.19 13.18 13.12
CA CYS A 121 0.78 12.06 12.26
C CYS A 121 1.16 12.32 10.79
N ALA A 122 1.04 13.56 10.35
CA ALA A 122 1.35 14.01 8.99
C ALA A 122 2.85 13.91 8.61
N LYS A 123 3.76 13.56 9.54
CA LYS A 123 5.18 13.34 9.22
C LYS A 123 5.41 12.14 8.30
N CYS A 124 4.62 11.08 8.50
CA CYS A 124 4.61 9.89 7.64
C CYS A 124 3.34 9.86 6.78
N HIS A 125 2.18 10.18 7.39
CA HIS A 125 0.91 10.24 6.68
C HIS A 125 0.70 11.58 5.97
N VAL A 126 1.61 11.91 5.04
CA VAL A 126 1.64 13.20 4.35
C VAL A 126 0.31 13.46 3.61
N PRO A 127 -0.41 14.56 3.91
CA PRO A 127 -1.77 14.76 3.43
C PRO A 127 -1.90 14.81 1.92
N THR A 128 -0.95 15.44 1.23
CA THR A 128 -1.08 15.77 -0.20
C THR A 128 0.14 15.32 -0.98
N LEU A 129 -0.12 14.62 -2.09
CA LEU A 129 0.88 14.27 -3.10
C LEU A 129 0.41 14.76 -4.47
N ARG A 130 1.32 14.76 -5.44
CA ARG A 130 1.01 15.07 -6.84
C ARG A 130 1.61 14.01 -7.75
N THR A 131 0.83 13.51 -8.69
CA THR A 131 1.34 12.57 -9.69
C THR A 131 2.34 13.27 -10.61
N GLY A 132 3.24 12.48 -11.19
CA GLY A 132 4.09 12.95 -12.28
C GLY A 132 3.34 13.01 -13.61
N PRO A 133 4.08 13.24 -14.72
CA PRO A 133 3.52 13.13 -16.06
C PRO A 133 2.92 11.74 -16.34
N SER A 134 1.79 11.69 -17.05
CA SER A 134 1.07 10.45 -17.37
C SER A 134 0.36 10.51 -18.72
N GLU A 135 0.40 9.41 -19.46
CA GLU A 135 -0.40 9.23 -20.68
C GLU A 135 -1.87 8.93 -20.38
N ILE A 136 -2.16 8.43 -19.18
CA ILE A 136 -3.53 8.30 -18.66
C ILE A 136 -3.96 9.68 -18.18
N ALA A 137 -4.82 10.35 -18.95
CA ALA A 137 -5.19 11.74 -18.73
C ALA A 137 -5.71 12.04 -17.30
N PRO A 138 -6.58 11.20 -16.68
CA PRO A 138 -6.97 11.38 -15.28
C PRO A 138 -5.84 11.29 -14.23
N LEU A 139 -4.63 10.90 -14.62
CA LEU A 139 -3.46 10.77 -13.74
C LEU A 139 -2.33 11.75 -14.08
N ASP A 140 -2.47 12.61 -15.10
CA ASP A 140 -1.39 13.53 -15.50
C ASP A 140 -1.31 14.73 -14.55
N ARG A 141 -0.24 14.80 -13.75
CA ARG A 141 0.07 15.94 -12.87
C ARG A 141 -1.09 16.35 -11.94
N VAL A 142 -1.84 15.37 -11.45
CA VAL A 142 -3.00 15.52 -10.58
C VAL A 142 -2.56 15.60 -9.12
N THR A 143 -3.07 16.58 -8.40
CA THR A 143 -2.93 16.68 -6.93
C THR A 143 -3.99 15.82 -6.27
N PHE A 144 -3.59 15.06 -5.25
CA PHE A 144 -4.46 14.12 -4.55
C PHE A 144 -4.07 14.04 -3.06
N HIS A 145 -4.95 13.51 -2.21
CA HIS A 145 -4.82 13.63 -0.75
C HIS A 145 -4.71 12.30 0.00
N PRO A 146 -3.65 11.49 -0.18
CA PRO A 146 -3.63 10.08 0.21
C PRO A 146 -3.24 9.82 1.67
N TYR A 147 -2.74 10.84 2.38
CA TYR A 147 -2.24 10.71 3.76
C TYR A 147 -1.17 9.62 3.89
N THR A 148 -0.13 9.73 3.08
CA THR A 148 1.02 8.82 3.06
C THR A 148 2.19 9.46 2.31
N ASP A 149 3.40 9.17 2.73
CA ASP A 149 4.64 9.43 2.01
C ASP A 149 5.12 8.24 1.17
N LEU A 150 4.46 7.08 1.30
CA LEU A 150 4.78 5.80 0.67
C LEU A 150 6.17 5.25 1.05
N LEU A 151 6.77 5.75 2.15
CA LEU A 151 8.08 5.33 2.64
C LEU A 151 7.95 4.18 3.63
N LEU A 152 9.08 3.51 3.89
CA LEU A 152 9.22 2.52 4.97
C LEU A 152 9.60 3.24 6.26
N HIS A 153 8.95 2.87 7.35
CA HIS A 153 9.26 3.37 8.69
C HIS A 153 9.38 2.22 9.67
N ASP A 154 10.30 2.36 10.62
CA ASP A 154 10.39 1.46 11.75
C ASP A 154 9.16 1.66 12.66
N MET A 155 8.30 0.64 12.75
CA MET A 155 7.12 0.65 13.61
C MET A 155 7.40 0.05 15.00
N GLY A 156 8.65 -0.29 15.27
CA GLY A 156 9.12 -0.80 16.56
C GLY A 156 8.88 -2.30 16.77
N PRO A 157 9.41 -2.84 17.88
CA PRO A 157 9.47 -4.29 18.13
C PRO A 157 8.11 -4.96 18.30
N GLU A 158 7.06 -4.21 18.66
CA GLU A 158 5.70 -4.76 18.82
C GLU A 158 5.05 -5.10 17.47
N LEU A 159 5.52 -4.48 16.38
CA LEU A 159 5.05 -4.69 15.02
C LEU A 159 6.13 -5.34 14.14
N ASP A 160 7.14 -5.95 14.75
CA ASP A 160 8.14 -6.76 14.05
C ASP A 160 7.57 -8.15 13.74
N ASP A 161 7.55 -8.53 12.46
CA ASP A 161 7.06 -9.85 12.00
C ASP A 161 8.17 -10.91 11.88
N GLY A 162 9.43 -10.55 12.17
CA GLY A 162 10.60 -11.39 12.02
C GLY A 162 10.96 -11.73 10.57
N TYR A 163 10.32 -11.07 9.58
CA TYR A 163 10.47 -11.40 8.17
C TYR A 163 11.02 -10.22 7.35
N THR A 164 12.12 -10.49 6.64
CA THR A 164 12.77 -9.50 5.77
C THR A 164 12.27 -9.65 4.34
N GLU A 165 11.69 -8.59 3.78
CA GLU A 165 11.34 -8.52 2.35
C GLU A 165 12.38 -7.68 1.61
N GLY A 166 13.32 -8.36 0.95
CA GLY A 166 14.42 -7.71 0.23
C GLY A 166 15.37 -6.97 1.16
N ARG A 167 15.22 -5.65 1.27
CA ARG A 167 16.05 -4.79 2.14
C ARG A 167 15.27 -4.09 3.25
N ALA A 168 13.95 -4.25 3.29
CA ALA A 168 13.14 -3.75 4.38
C ALA A 168 13.42 -4.58 5.65
N ALA A 169 13.73 -3.92 6.75
CA ALA A 169 13.89 -4.57 8.03
C ALA A 169 12.59 -5.23 8.50
N THR A 170 12.70 -6.12 9.48
CA THR A 170 11.57 -6.90 9.98
C THR A 170 10.51 -6.02 10.68
N SER A 171 10.92 -4.92 11.28
CA SER A 171 10.03 -3.91 11.89
C SER A 171 9.61 -2.77 10.94
N GLU A 172 10.12 -2.75 9.70
CA GLU A 172 9.82 -1.70 8.73
C GLU A 172 8.55 -1.99 7.94
N TRP A 173 7.66 -0.99 7.89
CA TRP A 173 6.41 -1.07 7.13
C TRP A 173 6.20 0.17 6.29
N ARG A 174 5.60 -0.02 5.11
CA ARG A 174 5.25 1.09 4.24
C ARG A 174 4.06 1.85 4.80
N THR A 175 4.14 3.17 4.86
CA THR A 175 2.99 4.01 5.25
C THR A 175 1.83 3.75 4.30
N THR A 176 0.77 3.11 4.77
CA THR A 176 -0.39 2.80 3.94
C THR A 176 -1.22 4.08 3.73
N PRO A 177 -1.65 4.39 2.49
CA PRO A 177 -2.59 5.51 2.26
C PRO A 177 -3.83 5.37 3.13
N LEU A 178 -4.29 6.45 3.76
CA LEU A 178 -5.46 6.43 4.64
C LEU A 178 -6.80 6.62 3.89
N TRP A 179 -6.78 6.69 2.57
CA TRP A 179 -8.01 6.71 1.77
C TRP A 179 -8.89 5.49 2.02
N GLY A 180 -10.17 5.74 2.30
CA GLY A 180 -11.14 4.70 2.63
C GLY A 180 -10.93 4.05 3.99
N LEU A 181 -10.06 4.60 4.85
CA LEU A 181 -9.80 4.06 6.19
C LEU A 181 -11.10 3.92 7.00
N GLY A 182 -11.96 4.93 6.96
CA GLY A 182 -13.24 4.93 7.66
C GLY A 182 -14.28 3.97 7.07
N LEU A 183 -14.05 3.43 5.88
CA LEU A 183 -14.93 2.43 5.26
C LEU A 183 -14.49 0.99 5.55
N SER A 184 -13.28 0.80 6.09
CA SER A 184 -12.67 -0.53 6.21
C SER A 184 -13.54 -1.51 7.00
N GLU A 185 -14.17 -1.05 8.09
CA GLU A 185 -15.07 -1.86 8.92
C GLU A 185 -16.30 -2.34 8.15
N GLU A 186 -16.95 -1.46 7.39
CA GLU A 186 -18.14 -1.79 6.58
C GLU A 186 -17.81 -2.85 5.52
N PHE A 187 -16.69 -2.68 4.79
CA PHE A 187 -16.25 -3.62 3.77
C PHE A 187 -15.78 -4.98 4.34
N GLN A 188 -15.48 -5.05 5.63
CA GLN A 188 -15.05 -6.26 6.34
C GLN A 188 -16.18 -6.91 7.15
N GLY A 189 -17.44 -6.60 6.84
CA GLY A 189 -18.59 -7.23 7.48
C GLY A 189 -18.93 -6.68 8.87
N GLY A 190 -18.59 -5.42 9.13
CA GLY A 190 -18.87 -4.73 10.39
C GLY A 190 -17.84 -4.98 11.48
N ILE A 191 -16.63 -5.44 11.12
CA ILE A 191 -15.52 -5.64 12.05
C ILE A 191 -14.27 -5.04 11.42
N ALA A 192 -13.59 -4.14 12.14
CA ALA A 192 -12.35 -3.57 11.65
C ALA A 192 -11.13 -4.48 11.91
N PHE A 193 -10.21 -4.48 10.94
CA PHE A 193 -8.90 -5.13 11.03
C PHE A 193 -7.82 -4.13 10.54
N TYR A 194 -7.17 -3.45 11.48
CA TYR A 194 -6.07 -2.52 11.20
C TYR A 194 -4.71 -3.13 11.53
N MET A 195 -3.63 -2.46 11.12
CA MET A 195 -2.24 -2.96 11.10
C MET A 195 -1.99 -4.02 10.02
N HIS A 196 -0.73 -4.38 9.85
CA HIS A 196 -0.31 -5.32 8.82
C HIS A 196 -0.89 -6.73 9.03
N ASP A 197 -1.17 -7.10 10.27
CA ASP A 197 -1.67 -8.40 10.70
C ASP A 197 -3.13 -8.37 11.19
N GLY A 198 -3.81 -7.23 11.08
CA GLY A 198 -5.21 -7.10 11.43
C GLY A 198 -5.50 -7.14 12.94
N ARG A 199 -4.49 -7.00 13.81
CA ARG A 199 -4.66 -7.15 15.27
C ARG A 199 -5.52 -6.05 15.91
N ALA A 200 -5.51 -4.84 15.35
CA ALA A 200 -6.26 -3.71 15.91
C ALA A 200 -7.71 -3.69 15.40
N ARG A 201 -8.65 -3.54 16.33
CA ARG A 201 -10.10 -3.57 16.11
C ARG A 201 -10.75 -2.20 16.14
N SER A 202 -9.97 -1.15 16.42
CA SER A 202 -10.41 0.23 16.35
C SER A 202 -9.26 1.13 15.90
N LEU A 203 -9.61 2.31 15.39
CA LEU A 203 -8.63 3.35 15.06
C LEU A 203 -7.82 3.79 16.28
N ARG A 204 -8.45 3.79 17.46
CA ARG A 204 -7.78 4.07 18.73
C ARG A 204 -6.72 3.03 19.05
N GLU A 205 -7.05 1.74 18.99
CA GLU A 205 -6.08 0.64 19.14
C GLU A 205 -4.96 0.73 18.09
N ALA A 206 -5.31 1.07 16.85
CA ALA A 206 -4.34 1.29 15.80
C ALA A 206 -3.32 2.39 16.17
N ILE A 207 -3.78 3.56 16.62
CA ILE A 207 -2.89 4.64 17.07
C ILE A 207 -2.02 4.19 18.25
N GLU A 208 -2.58 3.44 19.20
CA GLU A 208 -1.87 2.94 20.37
C GLU A 208 -0.76 1.91 20.04
N LEU A 209 -0.84 1.24 18.90
CA LEU A 209 0.20 0.31 18.42
C LEU A 209 1.33 1.00 17.64
N HIS A 210 1.26 2.31 17.38
CA HIS A 210 2.34 3.02 16.71
C HIS A 210 3.57 3.13 17.63
N GLY A 211 4.52 2.22 17.42
CA GLY A 211 5.85 2.23 18.04
C GLY A 211 6.90 2.87 17.12
N GLY A 212 8.18 2.62 17.40
CA GLY A 212 9.31 3.11 16.60
C GLY A 212 9.22 4.61 16.31
N GLU A 213 9.28 4.98 15.04
CA GLU A 213 9.17 6.37 14.57
C GLU A 213 7.80 7.02 14.91
N GLY A 214 6.73 6.22 15.02
CA GLY A 214 5.39 6.68 15.40
C GLY A 214 5.19 6.93 16.90
N SER A 215 6.16 6.57 17.75
CA SER A 215 6.02 6.62 19.22
C SER A 215 5.71 8.03 19.75
N ALA A 216 6.28 9.07 19.14
CA ALA A 216 6.04 10.45 19.54
C ALA A 216 4.60 10.89 19.26
N SER A 217 4.06 10.54 18.08
CA SER A 217 2.68 10.84 17.70
C SER A 217 1.68 10.08 18.57
N ARG A 218 1.98 8.81 18.90
CA ARG A 218 1.21 8.02 19.88
C ARG A 218 1.18 8.70 21.25
N ALA A 219 2.34 9.15 21.76
CA ALA A 219 2.40 9.84 23.04
C ALA A 219 1.63 11.17 23.03
N ALA A 220 1.72 11.92 21.93
CA ALA A 220 0.96 13.16 21.75
C ALA A 220 -0.55 12.90 21.71
N PHE A 221 -1.01 11.84 21.02
CA PHE A 221 -2.41 11.41 21.04
C PHE A 221 -2.91 11.12 22.46
N ARG A 222 -2.12 10.38 23.27
CA ARG A 222 -2.45 10.12 24.68
C ARG A 222 -2.55 11.39 25.53
N GLY A 223 -1.83 12.44 25.16
CA GLY A 223 -1.85 13.74 25.85
C GLY A 223 -3.01 14.66 25.46
N LEU A 224 -3.77 14.32 24.41
CA LEU A 224 -4.94 15.09 23.99
C LEU A 224 -6.09 14.96 25.01
N SER A 225 -6.99 15.94 25.01
CA SER A 225 -8.27 15.83 25.71
C SER A 225 -9.12 14.71 25.08
N ALA A 226 -10.07 14.16 25.83
CA ALA A 226 -10.97 13.13 25.29
C ALA A 226 -11.76 13.65 24.07
N GLU A 227 -12.14 14.93 24.07
CA GLU A 227 -12.83 15.58 22.96
C GLU A 227 -11.93 15.68 21.72
N ASP A 228 -10.68 16.12 21.88
CA ASP A 228 -9.73 16.22 20.77
C ASP A 228 -9.34 14.85 20.20
N GLN A 229 -9.29 13.81 21.05
CA GLN A 229 -9.12 12.44 20.56
C GLN A 229 -10.30 12.02 19.69
N GLU A 230 -11.55 12.32 20.08
CA GLU A 230 -12.71 11.97 19.26
C GLU A 230 -12.79 12.79 17.97
N ARG A 231 -12.38 14.06 17.97
CA ARG A 231 -12.24 14.87 16.74
C ARG A 231 -11.23 14.27 15.78
N LEU A 232 -10.05 13.88 16.28
CA LEU A 232 -9.06 13.17 15.46
C LEU A 232 -9.64 11.88 14.87
N LEU A 233 -10.34 11.09 15.68
CA LEU A 233 -10.97 9.86 15.21
C LEU A 233 -12.10 10.13 14.21
N ALA A 234 -12.86 11.22 14.36
CA ALA A 234 -13.88 11.65 13.39
C ALA A 234 -13.23 12.00 12.05
N PHE A 235 -12.12 12.75 12.07
CA PHE A 235 -11.32 13.00 10.89
C PHE A 235 -10.85 11.70 10.21
N LEU A 236 -10.27 10.77 10.95
CA LEU A 236 -9.81 9.50 10.38
C LEU A 236 -10.95 8.64 9.81
N ARG A 237 -12.14 8.67 10.44
CA ARG A 237 -13.36 8.02 9.90
C ARG A 237 -13.91 8.71 8.65
N SER A 238 -13.58 9.99 8.45
CA SER A 238 -13.97 10.72 7.23
C SER A 238 -13.18 10.28 6.00
N LEU A 239 -11.99 9.70 6.19
CA LEU A 239 -11.07 9.28 5.11
C LEU A 239 -11.53 8.01 4.39
#